data_AF-A0A800FGL1-F1
#
_entry.id   AF-A0A800FGL1-F1
#
_cell.length_a   1.000
_cell.length_b   1.000
_cell.length_c   1.000
_cell.angle_alpha   90.00
_cell.angle_beta   90.00
_cell.angle_gamma   90.00
#
_symmetry.space_group_name_H-M   'P 1'
#
loop_
_entity.id
_entity.type
_entity.pdbx_description
1 polymer ?
#
loop_
_entity_poly.entity_id
_entity_poly.type
_entity_poly.pdbx_seq_one_letter_code
_entity_poly.pdbx_strand_id
1 'polypeptide(L)'
;KTASDKSAAMIMQRELIETGLALEKFMEMVSAHGGNRTDIASFQTLHLPAEETAFSAQQSGTISSINTKLIGLAISELGCGRKELADVLDPTAGMEFYHKIGDQVTEGEPLIRLFNSNSEKLQAALTMLSTSVVIGEEHVDHRLFPAAD
;
A
#
# COMPACT_ATOMS: atom_id res chain seq x y z
N LYS A 1 6.71 -22.68 -18.12
CA LYS A 1 7.73 -22.24 -19.10
C LYS A 1 8.75 -21.40 -18.36
N THR A 2 10.03 -21.48 -18.71
CA THR A 2 11.08 -20.61 -18.17
C THR A 2 11.59 -19.72 -19.30
N ALA A 3 12.04 -18.51 -18.98
CA ALA A 3 12.61 -17.58 -19.95
C ALA A 3 14.13 -17.79 -20.09
N SER A 4 14.70 -17.41 -21.23
CA SER A 4 16.14 -17.48 -21.53
C SER A 4 16.96 -16.40 -20.82
N ASP A 5 16.35 -15.23 -20.58
CA ASP A 5 16.99 -14.04 -20.04
C ASP A 5 15.94 -13.09 -19.42
N LYS A 6 16.41 -11.97 -18.86
CA LYS A 6 15.57 -10.97 -18.18
C LYS A 6 14.55 -10.31 -19.13
N SER A 7 14.94 -10.00 -20.36
CA SER A 7 14.05 -9.33 -21.33
C SER A 7 12.91 -10.26 -21.72
N ALA A 8 13.24 -11.50 -22.09
CA ALA A 8 12.28 -12.55 -22.37
C ALA A 8 11.36 -12.83 -21.17
N ALA A 9 11.90 -12.78 -19.94
CA ALA A 9 11.09 -12.92 -18.72
C ALA A 9 10.08 -11.79 -18.54
N MET A 10 10.48 -10.53 -18.75
CA MET A 10 9.58 -9.37 -18.62
C MET A 10 8.47 -9.40 -19.68
N ILE A 11 8.77 -9.80 -20.92
CA ILE A 11 7.77 -9.96 -21.98
C ILE A 11 6.76 -11.04 -21.57
N MET A 12 7.25 -12.21 -21.14
CA MET A 12 6.39 -13.32 -20.70
C MET A 12 5.52 -12.94 -19.50
N GLN A 13 6.07 -12.24 -18.50
CA GLN A 13 5.31 -11.77 -17.33
C GLN A 13 4.21 -10.79 -17.72
N ARG A 14 4.52 -9.84 -18.61
CA ARG A 14 3.56 -8.86 -19.11
C ARG A 14 2.41 -9.55 -19.86
N GLU A 15 2.73 -10.48 -20.75
CA GLU A 15 1.73 -11.28 -21.47
C GLU A 15 0.81 -12.03 -20.50
N LEU A 16 1.35 -12.65 -19.45
CA LEU A 16 0.54 -13.36 -18.45
C LEU A 16 -0.42 -12.44 -17.68
N ILE A 17 -0.02 -11.19 -17.42
CA ILE A 17 -0.88 -10.19 -16.78
C ILE A 17 -1.95 -9.71 -17.76
N GLU A 18 -1.55 -9.31 -18.98
CA GLU A 18 -2.44 -8.74 -20.00
C GLU A 18 -3.49 -9.74 -20.49
N THR A 19 -3.14 -11.02 -20.57
CA THR A 19 -4.06 -12.10 -20.95
C THR A 19 -4.97 -12.57 -19.82
N GLY A 20 -4.74 -12.12 -18.58
CA GLY A 20 -5.47 -12.57 -17.40
C GLY A 20 -5.06 -13.96 -16.88
N LEU A 21 -4.11 -14.64 -17.52
CA LEU A 21 -3.62 -15.96 -17.08
C LEU A 21 -3.02 -15.91 -15.67
N ALA A 22 -2.40 -14.79 -15.28
CA ALA A 22 -1.91 -14.58 -13.92
C ALA A 22 -3.05 -14.56 -12.89
N LEU A 23 -4.18 -13.91 -13.21
CA LEU A 23 -5.36 -13.87 -12.35
C LEU A 23 -6.00 -15.26 -12.24
N GLU A 24 -6.17 -15.98 -13.35
CA GLU A 24 -6.72 -17.35 -13.28
C GLU A 24 -5.84 -18.27 -12.43
N LYS A 25 -4.51 -18.15 -12.54
CA LYS A 25 -3.60 -18.93 -11.68
C LYS A 25 -3.73 -18.57 -10.21
N PHE A 26 -3.92 -17.29 -9.89
CA PHE A 26 -4.23 -16.85 -8.54
C PHE A 26 -5.56 -17.42 -8.05
N MET A 27 -6.59 -17.48 -8.90
CA MET A 27 -7.89 -18.07 -8.54
C MET A 27 -7.82 -19.58 -8.28
N GLU A 28 -7.01 -20.32 -9.04
CA GLU A 28 -6.72 -21.73 -8.77
C GLU A 28 -6.10 -21.89 -7.36
N MET A 29 -5.13 -21.04 -7.00
CA MET A 29 -4.48 -21.06 -5.70
C MET A 29 -5.46 -20.74 -4.56
N VAL A 30 -6.30 -19.71 -4.72
CA VAL A 30 -7.34 -19.34 -3.75
C VAL A 30 -8.30 -20.52 -3.52
N SER A 31 -8.79 -21.13 -4.60
CA SER A 31 -9.71 -22.26 -4.53
C SER A 31 -9.08 -23.48 -3.87
N ALA A 32 -7.79 -23.75 -4.13
CA ALA A 32 -7.06 -24.85 -3.51
C ALA A 32 -6.91 -24.71 -1.98
N HIS A 33 -7.02 -23.49 -1.44
CA HIS A 33 -7.01 -23.21 0.00
C HIS A 33 -8.41 -22.98 0.58
N GLY A 34 -9.47 -23.29 -0.18
CA GLY A 34 -10.86 -23.17 0.28
C GLY A 34 -11.47 -21.76 0.20
N GLY A 35 -10.79 -20.81 -0.46
CA GLY A 35 -11.34 -19.49 -0.72
C GLY A 35 -12.36 -19.50 -1.86
N ASN A 36 -13.18 -18.45 -1.95
CA ASN A 36 -14.26 -18.34 -2.93
C ASN A 36 -13.95 -17.32 -4.03
N ARG A 37 -14.23 -17.67 -5.29
CA ARG A 37 -14.08 -16.76 -6.44
C ARG A 37 -15.02 -15.55 -6.36
N THR A 38 -16.19 -15.70 -5.76
CA THR A 38 -17.14 -14.59 -5.62
C THR A 38 -16.59 -13.49 -4.72
N ASP A 39 -15.77 -13.83 -3.74
CA ASP A 39 -15.16 -12.88 -2.82
C ASP A 39 -14.16 -11.99 -3.57
N ILE A 40 -13.29 -12.60 -4.39
CA ILE A 40 -12.37 -11.84 -5.24
C ILE A 40 -13.11 -10.99 -6.28
N ALA A 41 -14.22 -11.48 -6.84
CA ALA A 41 -15.03 -10.70 -7.77
C ALA A 41 -15.75 -9.51 -7.10
N SER A 42 -16.02 -9.60 -5.80
CA SER A 42 -16.70 -8.59 -4.98
C SER A 42 -15.75 -7.89 -3.99
N PHE A 43 -14.45 -7.89 -4.27
CA PHE A 43 -13.43 -7.39 -3.34
C PHE A 43 -13.66 -5.93 -2.89
N GLN A 44 -14.30 -5.12 -3.73
CA GLN A 44 -14.64 -3.72 -3.42
C GLN A 44 -15.68 -3.57 -2.30
N THR A 45 -16.39 -4.64 -1.96
CA THR A 45 -17.39 -4.66 -0.88
C THR A 45 -16.96 -5.53 0.30
N LEU A 46 -15.80 -6.19 0.21
CA LEU A 46 -15.26 -7.00 1.31
C LEU A 46 -14.56 -6.12 2.33
N HIS A 47 -14.79 -6.40 3.61
CA HIS A 47 -14.08 -5.78 4.72
C HIS A 47 -14.05 -4.24 4.65
N LEU A 48 -15.20 -3.63 4.33
CA LEU A 48 -15.31 -2.18 4.29
C LEU A 48 -15.02 -1.57 5.67
N PRO A 49 -14.13 -0.57 5.75
CA PRO A 49 -13.87 0.13 7.00
C PRO A 49 -15.10 0.93 7.44
N ALA A 50 -15.30 1.03 8.75
CA ALA A 50 -16.36 1.88 9.31
C ALA A 50 -15.95 3.36 9.33
N GLU A 51 -14.65 3.63 9.44
CA GLU A 51 -14.10 4.96 9.56
C GLU A 51 -12.82 5.14 8.74
N GLU A 52 -12.57 6.37 8.33
CA GLU A 52 -11.38 6.76 7.59
C GLU A 52 -10.92 8.18 7.95
N THR A 53 -9.64 8.44 7.75
CA THR A 53 -9.04 9.77 7.90
C THR A 53 -7.85 9.91 6.95
N ALA A 54 -7.29 11.11 6.84
CA ALA A 54 -6.17 11.40 5.96
C ALA A 54 -4.99 11.98 6.74
N PHE A 55 -3.80 11.48 6.46
CA PHE A 55 -2.55 12.15 6.77
C PHE A 55 -2.21 13.09 5.60
N SER A 56 -2.28 14.39 5.83
CA SER A 56 -2.08 15.42 4.81
C SER A 56 -0.70 16.06 4.85
N ALA A 57 -0.29 16.66 3.72
CA ALA A 57 0.93 17.41 3.59
C ALA A 57 0.95 18.62 4.55
N GLN A 58 2.02 18.74 5.34
CA GLN A 58 2.20 19.86 6.28
C GLN A 58 2.67 21.15 5.61
N GLN A 59 3.16 21.05 4.37
CA GLN A 59 3.61 22.17 3.55
C GLN A 59 3.61 21.73 2.07
N SER A 60 3.62 22.70 1.16
CA SER A 60 3.81 22.45 -0.27
C SER A 60 5.28 22.12 -0.58
N GLY A 61 5.53 21.26 -1.56
CA GLY A 61 6.88 20.93 -2.01
C GLY A 61 6.96 19.56 -2.69
N THR A 62 8.17 19.00 -2.76
CA THR A 62 8.43 17.65 -3.28
C THR A 62 8.65 16.68 -2.11
N ILE A 63 8.03 15.49 -2.16
CA ILE A 63 8.29 14.43 -1.18
C ILE A 63 9.72 13.91 -1.40
N SER A 64 10.63 14.22 -0.49
CA SER A 64 12.04 13.84 -0.60
C SER A 64 12.34 12.50 0.08
N SER A 65 11.56 12.12 1.10
CA SER A 65 11.70 10.81 1.75
C SER A 65 10.43 10.36 2.47
N ILE A 66 10.28 9.04 2.58
CA ILE A 66 9.24 8.38 3.37
C ILE A 66 9.94 7.36 4.29
N ASN A 67 9.80 7.51 5.60
CA ASN A 67 10.34 6.61 6.61
C ASN A 67 9.46 5.36 6.73
N THR A 68 9.76 4.34 5.92
CA THR A 68 8.99 3.09 5.86
C THR A 68 8.95 2.32 7.18
N LYS A 69 9.93 2.49 8.07
CA LYS A 69 9.90 1.91 9.42
C LYS A 69 8.80 2.55 10.27
N LEU A 70 8.70 3.89 10.26
CA LEU A 70 7.62 4.59 10.97
C LEU A 70 6.25 4.25 10.37
N ILE A 71 6.15 4.17 9.04
CA ILE A 71 4.95 3.68 8.36
C ILE A 71 4.56 2.29 8.88
N GLY A 72 5.48 1.34 8.91
CA GLY A 72 5.20 -0.03 9.38
C GLY A 72 4.76 -0.10 10.84
N LEU A 73 5.34 0.73 11.70
CA LEU A 73 4.93 0.84 13.11
C LEU A 73 3.53 1.45 13.23
N ALA A 74 3.21 2.48 12.45
CA ALA A 74 1.88 3.10 12.43
C ALA A 74 0.81 2.13 11.88
N ILE A 75 1.13 1.33 10.87
CA ILE A 75 0.26 0.24 10.35
C ILE A 75 0.00 -0.82 11.42
N SER A 76 1.00 -1.16 12.24
CA SER A 76 0.82 -2.08 13.37
C SER A 76 -0.09 -1.48 14.45
N GLU A 77 0.09 -0.20 14.78
CA GLU A 77 -0.79 0.53 15.70
C GLU A 77 -2.24 0.61 15.19
N LEU A 78 -2.40 0.80 13.88
CA LEU A 78 -3.69 0.77 13.20
C LEU A 78 -4.37 -0.60 13.32
N GLY A 79 -3.67 -1.67 13.68
CA GLY A 79 -4.26 -3.01 13.86
C GLY A 79 -4.20 -3.90 12.62
N CYS A 80 -3.38 -3.54 11.64
CA CYS A 80 -3.03 -4.44 10.54
C CYS A 80 -1.92 -5.43 10.93
N GLY A 81 -1.29 -5.23 12.09
CA GLY A 81 -0.19 -6.05 12.60
C GLY A 81 -0.48 -6.63 13.98
N ARG A 82 0.26 -7.67 14.34
CA ARG A 82 0.27 -8.26 15.68
C ARG A 82 1.46 -7.69 16.45
N LYS A 83 1.21 -7.05 17.59
CA LYS A 83 2.24 -6.69 18.57
C LYS A 83 2.52 -7.90 19.46
N GLU A 84 1.47 -8.63 19.82
CA GLU A 84 1.50 -9.89 20.54
C GLU A 84 0.87 -11.01 19.73
N LEU A 85 1.27 -12.27 19.99
CA LEU A 85 0.79 -13.44 19.24
C LEU A 85 -0.75 -13.58 19.25
N ALA A 86 -1.39 -13.15 20.34
CA ALA A 86 -2.82 -13.26 20.54
C ALA A 86 -3.64 -12.12 19.90
N ASP A 87 -2.98 -11.12 19.30
CA ASP A 87 -3.67 -9.96 18.74
C ASP A 87 -4.61 -10.37 17.60
N VAL A 88 -5.85 -9.88 17.69
CA VAL A 88 -6.85 -9.99 16.63
C VAL A 88 -6.62 -8.85 15.65
N LEU A 89 -6.36 -9.21 14.40
CA LEU A 89 -6.23 -8.24 13.31
C LEU A 89 -7.59 -7.72 12.91
N ASP A 90 -7.65 -6.43 12.59
CA ASP A 90 -8.82 -5.84 11.94
C ASP A 90 -8.66 -6.01 10.41
N PRO A 91 -9.44 -6.87 9.74
CA PRO A 91 -9.33 -7.09 8.30
C PRO A 91 -9.82 -5.88 7.49
N THR A 92 -10.48 -4.92 8.13
CA THR A 92 -10.92 -3.66 7.53
C THR A 92 -9.87 -2.56 7.66
N ALA A 93 -8.79 -2.78 8.41
CA ALA A 93 -7.78 -1.75 8.67
C ALA A 93 -6.73 -1.67 7.56
N GLY A 94 -6.30 -0.46 7.20
CA GLY A 94 -5.22 -0.28 6.21
C GLY A 94 -4.82 1.16 5.95
N MET A 95 -3.79 1.29 5.10
CA MET A 95 -3.30 2.57 4.58
C MET A 95 -3.23 2.51 3.05
N GLU A 96 -3.70 3.56 2.39
CA GLU A 96 -3.62 3.77 0.95
C GLU A 96 -2.78 5.03 0.68
N PHE A 97 -1.76 4.90 -0.17
CA PHE A 97 -0.81 5.97 -0.46
C PHE A 97 -1.15 6.63 -1.80
N TYR A 98 -1.35 7.95 -1.79
CA TYR A 98 -1.64 8.71 -3.01
C TYR A 98 -0.39 9.21 -3.71
N HIS A 99 0.70 9.40 -2.97
CA HIS A 99 1.95 9.94 -3.49
C HIS A 99 3.17 9.05 -3.19
N LYS A 100 4.18 9.20 -4.03
CA LYS A 100 5.50 8.58 -3.95
C LYS A 100 6.57 9.63 -3.65
N ILE A 101 7.77 9.18 -3.31
CA ILE A 101 8.97 10.02 -3.32
C ILE A 101 9.16 10.58 -4.74
N GLY A 102 9.40 11.89 -4.84
CA GLY A 102 9.53 12.63 -6.09
C GLY A 102 8.26 13.37 -6.54
N ASP A 103 7.09 13.04 -5.96
CA ASP A 103 5.84 13.73 -6.29
C ASP A 103 5.79 15.12 -5.65
N GLN A 104 5.20 16.08 -6.37
CA GLN A 104 4.86 17.40 -5.85
C GLN A 104 3.52 17.36 -5.14
N VAL A 105 3.42 18.06 -4.02
CA VAL A 105 2.21 18.14 -3.19
C VAL A 105 1.98 19.56 -2.70
N THR A 106 0.72 19.88 -2.40
CA THR A 106 0.31 21.15 -1.82
C THR A 106 0.00 21.00 -0.33
N GLU A 107 0.25 22.04 0.47
CA GLU A 107 -0.19 22.05 1.88
C GLU A 107 -1.67 21.67 2.03
N GLY A 108 -1.95 20.72 2.93
CA GLY A 108 -3.29 20.18 3.17
C GLY A 108 -3.70 19.02 2.25
N GLU A 109 -2.96 18.75 1.18
CA GLU A 109 -3.23 17.65 0.25
C GLU A 109 -3.11 16.28 0.95
N PRO A 110 -4.11 15.39 0.82
CA PRO A 110 -4.03 14.04 1.40
C PRO A 110 -2.87 13.23 0.82
N LEU A 111 -1.97 12.75 1.69
CA LEU A 111 -0.85 11.91 1.28
C LEU A 111 -1.16 10.42 1.44
N ILE A 112 -1.79 10.09 2.58
CA ILE A 112 -2.10 8.72 2.96
C ILE A 112 -3.53 8.72 3.51
N ARG A 113 -4.39 7.87 2.97
CA ARG A 113 -5.69 7.55 3.58
C ARG A 113 -5.49 6.40 4.57
N LEU A 114 -5.95 6.59 5.80
CA LEU A 114 -5.97 5.58 6.85
C LEU A 114 -7.41 5.17 7.07
N PHE A 115 -7.65 3.88 7.29
CA PHE A 115 -9.01 3.36 7.50
C PHE A 115 -9.02 2.23 8.53
N ASN A 116 -10.10 2.15 9.31
CA ASN A 116 -10.25 1.25 10.45
C ASN A 116 -11.72 1.09 10.88
N SER A 117 -12.00 0.10 11.73
CA SER A 117 -13.27 0.03 12.47
C SER A 117 -13.26 0.82 13.80
N ASN A 118 -12.11 1.33 14.24
CA ASN A 118 -11.92 2.04 15.50
C ASN A 118 -11.24 3.42 15.31
N SER A 119 -11.95 4.49 15.68
CA SER A 119 -11.50 5.88 15.61
C SER A 119 -10.22 6.18 16.41
N GLU A 120 -10.04 5.57 17.57
CA GLU A 120 -8.90 5.81 18.45
C GLU A 120 -7.61 5.29 17.81
N LYS A 121 -7.68 4.16 17.11
CA LYS A 121 -6.53 3.61 16.36
C LYS A 121 -6.13 4.51 15.19
N LEU A 122 -7.09 5.14 14.51
CA LEU A 122 -6.81 6.11 13.46
C LEU A 122 -6.01 7.30 14.01
N GLN A 123 -6.42 7.86 15.15
CA GLN A 123 -5.72 8.98 15.77
C GLN A 123 -4.32 8.62 16.27
N ALA A 124 -4.16 7.43 16.85
CA ALA A 124 -2.85 6.93 17.28
C ALA A 124 -1.89 6.79 16.09
N ALA A 125 -2.35 6.16 15.00
CA ALA A 125 -1.55 6.00 13.78
C ALA A 125 -1.20 7.35 13.14
N LEU A 126 -2.15 8.29 13.04
CA LEU A 126 -1.90 9.65 12.51
C LEU A 126 -0.77 10.36 13.28
N THR A 127 -0.79 10.25 14.61
CA THR A 127 0.24 10.87 15.46
C THR A 127 1.63 10.32 15.14
N MET A 128 1.74 9.01 14.91
CA MET A 128 3.00 8.35 14.56
C MET A 128 3.49 8.74 13.16
N LEU A 129 2.59 9.07 12.23
CA LEU A 129 2.93 9.48 10.87
C LEU A 129 3.49 10.90 10.76
N SER A 130 3.33 11.74 11.79
CA SER A 130 3.72 13.16 11.79
C SER A 130 5.16 13.46 11.33
N THR A 131 6.09 12.51 11.50
CA THR A 131 7.50 12.62 11.11
C THR A 131 7.93 11.58 10.06
N SER A 132 6.96 10.93 9.42
CA SER A 132 7.21 9.84 8.48
C SER A 132 7.46 10.31 7.04
N VAL A 133 7.04 11.53 6.69
CA VAL A 133 7.20 12.10 5.35
C VAL A 133 7.96 13.42 5.44
N VAL A 134 8.99 13.57 4.62
CA VAL A 134 9.74 14.83 4.48
C VAL A 134 9.37 15.47 3.15
N ILE A 135 8.96 16.73 3.22
CA ILE A 135 8.61 17.56 2.07
C ILE A 135 9.59 18.73 2.04
N GLY A 136 10.19 19.00 0.88
CA GLY A 136 11.14 20.09 0.69
C GLY A 136 11.22 20.59 -0.75
N GLU A 137 12.14 21.53 -0.99
CA GLU A 137 12.32 22.14 -2.32
C GLU A 137 13.17 21.28 -3.27
N GLU A 138 13.91 20.31 -2.73
CA GLU A 138 14.82 19.47 -3.51
C GLU A 138 14.06 18.43 -4.34
N HIS A 139 14.30 18.44 -5.65
CA HIS A 139 13.78 17.42 -6.54
C HIS A 139 14.61 16.14 -6.40
N VAL A 140 13.96 15.04 -6.04
CA VAL A 140 14.58 13.72 -5.92
C VAL A 140 14.16 12.86 -7.12
N ASP A 141 15.11 12.50 -7.99
CA ASP A 141 14.90 11.45 -9.00
C ASP A 141 14.94 10.08 -8.29
N HIS A 142 13.79 9.68 -7.74
CA HIS A 142 13.65 8.39 -7.07
C HIS A 142 13.22 7.32 -8.07
N ARG A 143 14.13 6.40 -8.39
CA ARG A 143 13.84 5.25 -9.25
C ARG A 143 13.78 3.96 -8.45
N LEU A 144 12.62 3.29 -8.50
CA LEU A 144 12.41 1.95 -7.95
C LEU A 144 13.33 0.91 -8.61
N PHE A 145 13.60 1.08 -9.90
CA PHE A 145 14.54 0.27 -10.67
C PHE A 145 15.55 1.20 -11.36
N PRO A 146 16.85 0.91 -11.34
CA PRO A 146 17.82 1.61 -12.17
C PRO A 146 17.35 1.61 -13.64
N ALA A 147 17.73 2.63 -14.40
CA ALA A 147 17.54 2.59 -15.85
C ALA A 147 18.15 1.29 -16.39
N ALA A 148 17.46 0.65 -17.35
CA ALA A 148 18.08 -0.45 -18.08
C ALA A 148 19.24 0.13 -18.90
N ASP A 149 20.46 -0.26 -18.56
CA ASP A 149 21.61 -0.12 -19.46
C ASP A 149 21.42 -0.99 -20.72
#